data_AF-A0A3B9YR69-F1
#
_entry.id   AF-A0A3B9YR69-F1
#
_cell.length_a   1.000
_cell.length_b   1.000
_cell.length_c   1.000
_cell.angle_alpha   90.00
_cell.angle_beta   90.00
_cell.angle_gamma   90.00
#
_symmetry.space_group_name_H-M   'P 1'
#
loop_
_entity.id
_entity.type
_entity.pdbx_description
1 polymer ?
#
loop_
_entity_poly.entity_id
_entity_poly.type
_entity_poly.pdbx_seq_one_letter_code
_entity_poly.pdbx_strand_id
1 'polypeptide(L)'
;DRWSEKVAGFDAGADDYVSKPFYTEEVLARLRALVRRAAGIATSEIEIGPLRIDTRGARVAVNGNPVKLTSLEYRLLAYLAHHKGRVVSRTELIEHLYDQDFDRDSNTIEVFVGRIRRKLGVNAIETMRGLGYRLLENPASTDAHDAS
;
A
#
# COMPACT_ATOMS: atom_id res chain seq x y z
N ASP A 1 -33.65 -11.76 -53.75
CA ASP A 1 -33.92 -13.08 -53.17
C ASP A 1 -32.67 -13.55 -52.44
N ARG A 2 -32.83 -13.87 -51.14
CA ARG A 2 -31.85 -14.39 -50.16
C ARG A 2 -30.48 -13.68 -50.11
N TRP A 3 -30.36 -12.58 -49.37
CA TRP A 3 -29.98 -12.70 -47.95
C TRP A 3 -30.70 -11.64 -47.11
N SER A 4 -31.88 -12.03 -46.61
CA SER A 4 -32.42 -11.62 -45.31
C SER A 4 -31.32 -11.65 -44.26
N GLU A 5 -31.16 -10.76 -43.29
CA GLU A 5 -32.06 -9.80 -42.68
C GLU A 5 -31.14 -8.98 -41.74
N LYS A 6 -31.18 -7.65 -41.81
CA LYS A 6 -31.79 -6.83 -40.75
C LYS A 6 -30.84 -6.47 -39.59
N VAL A 7 -30.37 -5.22 -39.64
CA VAL A 7 -30.33 -4.22 -38.53
C VAL A 7 -29.56 -4.55 -37.25
N ALA A 8 -28.43 -3.85 -37.04
CA ALA A 8 -28.17 -2.87 -35.96
C ALA A 8 -26.71 -2.39 -36.15
N GLY A 9 -26.46 -1.17 -36.63
CA GLY A 9 -26.43 -0.01 -35.76
C GLY A 9 -24.99 0.22 -35.29
N PHE A 10 -24.20 0.94 -36.09
CA PHE A 10 -23.02 1.66 -35.58
C PHE A 10 -23.52 2.73 -34.58
N ASP A 11 -22.68 3.05 -33.58
CA ASP A 11 -22.86 3.97 -32.43
C ASP A 11 -23.46 3.42 -31.13
N ALA A 12 -22.62 3.37 -30.08
CA ALA A 12 -22.76 4.24 -28.89
C ALA A 12 -21.56 4.09 -27.92
N GLY A 13 -20.81 5.19 -27.73
CA GLY A 13 -20.01 5.55 -26.52
C GLY A 13 -18.85 4.62 -26.14
N ALA A 14 -17.56 5.00 -26.17
CA ALA A 14 -17.02 6.22 -25.57
C ALA A 14 -17.83 6.66 -24.34
N ASP A 15 -17.85 5.83 -23.31
CA ASP A 15 -18.13 6.27 -21.94
C ASP A 15 -17.04 5.69 -21.05
N ASP A 16 -15.97 6.47 -20.94
CA ASP A 16 -15.40 6.83 -19.65
C ASP A 16 -16.01 6.08 -18.45
N TYR A 17 -15.52 4.88 -18.19
CA TYR A 17 -15.35 4.45 -16.80
C TYR A 17 -13.88 4.44 -16.41
N VAL A 18 -13.15 5.45 -16.90
CA VAL A 18 -12.27 6.19 -16.02
C VAL A 18 -13.12 7.25 -15.33
N SER A 19 -13.71 6.93 -14.17
CA SER A 19 -13.95 7.95 -13.13
C SER A 19 -14.52 7.33 -11.85
N LYS A 20 -13.61 6.99 -10.92
CA LYS A 20 -13.74 7.07 -9.44
C LYS A 20 -15.01 6.53 -8.75
N PRO A 21 -14.77 5.90 -7.58
CA PRO A 21 -15.33 6.52 -6.38
C PRO A 21 -14.27 6.62 -5.27
N PHE A 22 -13.63 7.78 -5.11
CA PHE A 22 -12.77 8.04 -3.92
C PHE A 22 -12.95 9.43 -3.30
N TYR A 23 -13.86 10.27 -3.81
CA TYR A 23 -13.94 11.66 -3.35
C TYR A 23 -14.57 11.86 -1.97
N THR A 24 -15.24 10.87 -1.37
CA THR A 24 -15.82 11.02 -0.03
C THR A 24 -14.85 10.57 1.08
N GLU A 25 -14.05 9.53 0.86
CA GLU A 25 -13.13 9.00 1.88
C GLU A 25 -11.88 9.90 2.05
N GLU A 26 -11.37 10.51 0.97
CA GLU A 26 -10.21 11.42 1.01
C GLU A 26 -10.50 12.69 1.84
N VAL A 27 -11.66 13.31 1.64
CA VAL A 27 -12.07 14.50 2.40
C VAL A 27 -12.27 14.15 3.87
N LEU A 28 -12.89 13.00 4.16
CA LEU A 28 -13.10 12.52 5.52
C LEU A 28 -11.77 12.19 6.21
N ALA A 29 -10.82 11.61 5.48
CA ALA A 29 -9.48 11.31 5.98
C ALA A 29 -8.70 12.59 6.27
N ARG A 30 -8.73 13.57 5.38
CA ARG A 30 -8.07 14.88 5.55
C ARG A 30 -8.69 15.66 6.72
N LEU A 31 -10.02 15.65 6.85
CA LEU A 31 -10.73 16.24 7.97
C LEU A 31 -10.34 15.57 9.29
N ARG A 32 -10.37 14.23 9.36
CA ARG A 32 -9.96 13.48 10.55
C ARG A 32 -8.50 13.72 10.92
N ALA A 33 -7.61 13.82 9.94
CA ALA A 33 -6.20 14.12 10.15
C ALA A 33 -6.00 15.55 10.70
N LEU A 34 -6.71 16.54 10.14
CA LEU A 34 -6.68 17.92 10.60
C LEU A 34 -7.23 18.06 12.03
N VAL A 35 -8.35 17.38 12.34
CA VAL A 35 -8.93 17.38 13.70
C VAL A 35 -7.98 16.76 14.72
N ARG A 36 -7.33 15.63 14.41
CA ARG A 36 -6.34 15.02 15.31
C ARG A 36 -5.13 15.94 15.56
N ARG A 37 -4.64 16.62 14.51
CA ARG A 37 -3.53 17.56 14.61
C ARG A 37 -3.89 18.78 15.46
N ALA A 38 -5.08 19.34 15.27
CA ALA A 38 -5.56 20.49 16.03
C ALA A 38 -5.81 20.15 17.51
N ALA A 39 -6.14 18.90 17.83
CA ALA A 39 -6.41 18.43 19.18
C ALA A 39 -5.15 18.12 20.02
N GLY A 40 -3.94 18.27 19.47
CA GLY A 40 -2.69 18.02 20.22
C GLY A 40 -2.50 16.57 20.69
N ILE A 41 -3.24 15.63 20.10
CA ILE A 41 -3.13 14.21 20.43
C ILE A 41 -1.77 13.74 19.92
N ALA A 42 -0.87 13.32 20.81
CA ALA A 42 0.38 12.68 20.44
C ALA A 42 0.08 11.48 19.54
N THR A 43 0.27 11.64 18.24
CA THR A 43 0.01 10.60 17.26
C THR A 43 1.22 9.68 17.21
N SER A 44 1.02 8.42 17.54
CA SER A 44 1.97 7.34 17.21
C SER A 44 1.93 7.12 15.69
N GLU A 45 2.40 8.10 14.93
CA GLU A 45 2.41 8.11 13.47
C GLU A 45 3.85 8.03 12.96
N ILE A 46 4.13 7.08 12.08
CA ILE A 46 5.41 6.98 11.35
C ILE A 46 5.19 7.60 9.98
N GLU A 47 5.97 8.63 9.66
CA GLU A 47 5.94 9.33 8.37
C GLU A 47 7.21 9.03 7.57
N ILE A 48 7.03 8.62 6.30
CA ILE A 48 8.09 8.23 5.38
C ILE A 48 7.71 8.71 3.97
N GLY A 49 8.14 9.93 3.61
CA GLY A 49 7.71 10.59 2.38
C GLY A 49 6.17 10.64 2.27
N PRO A 50 5.56 10.12 1.19
CA PRO A 50 4.11 10.10 1.02
C PRO A 50 3.39 9.09 1.94
N LEU A 51 4.10 8.15 2.58
CA LEU A 51 3.54 7.09 3.41
C LEU A 51 3.37 7.56 4.86
N ARG A 52 2.16 7.35 5.40
CA ARG A 52 1.82 7.57 6.82
C ARG A 52 1.27 6.29 7.43
N ILE A 53 1.77 5.93 8.62
CA ILE A 53 1.33 4.74 9.36
C ILE A 53 0.94 5.14 10.78
N ASP A 54 -0.35 5.02 11.11
CA ASP A 54 -0.88 5.17 12.46
C ASP A 54 -0.73 3.83 13.19
N THR A 55 0.23 3.75 14.12
CA THR A 55 0.55 2.52 14.85
C THR A 55 -0.48 2.20 15.93
N ARG A 56 -1.23 3.20 16.42
CA ARG A 56 -2.28 3.00 17.42
C ARG A 56 -3.60 2.57 16.78
N GLY A 57 -3.94 3.21 15.65
CA GLY A 57 -5.19 2.96 14.94
C GLY A 57 -5.12 1.83 13.90
N ALA A 58 -3.94 1.26 13.68
CA ALA A 58 -3.65 0.30 12.62
C ALA A 58 -4.10 0.78 11.23
N ARG A 59 -3.73 2.01 10.86
CA ARG A 59 -4.12 2.64 9.59
C ARG A 59 -2.90 3.03 8.78
N VAL A 60 -3.05 2.96 7.46
CA VAL A 60 -2.03 3.35 6.51
C VAL A 60 -2.64 4.31 5.51
N ALA A 61 -1.89 5.34 5.13
CA ALA A 61 -2.27 6.26 4.07
C ALA A 61 -1.08 6.59 3.18
N VAL A 62 -1.34 6.82 1.89
CA VAL A 62 -0.34 7.30 0.92
C VAL A 62 -0.87 8.61 0.32
N ASN A 63 -0.09 9.68 0.40
CA ASN A 63 -0.52 11.02 -0.02
C ASN A 63 -1.85 11.46 0.64
N GLY A 64 -2.07 11.05 1.90
CA GLY A 64 -3.31 11.30 2.64
C GLY A 64 -4.49 10.40 2.27
N ASN A 65 -4.37 9.54 1.26
CA ASN A 65 -5.39 8.58 0.87
C ASN A 65 -5.27 7.28 1.67
N PRO A 66 -6.34 6.83 2.38
CA PRO A 66 -6.30 5.58 3.14
C PRO A 66 -6.03 4.36 2.25
N VAL A 67 -5.14 3.48 2.69
CA VAL A 67 -4.85 2.20 2.04
C VAL A 67 -5.36 1.07 2.92
N LYS A 68 -6.28 0.25 2.39
CA LYS A 68 -6.84 -0.91 3.10
C LYS A 68 -5.86 -2.09 3.04
N LEU A 69 -5.26 -2.42 4.17
CA LEU A 69 -4.41 -3.60 4.36
C LEU A 69 -5.12 -4.64 5.23
N THR A 70 -4.81 -5.92 5.01
CA THR A 70 -5.19 -6.98 5.97
C THR A 70 -4.33 -6.86 7.24
N SER A 71 -4.71 -7.56 8.32
CA SER A 71 -3.96 -7.53 9.57
C SER A 71 -2.51 -7.99 9.43
N LEU A 72 -2.23 -8.97 8.58
CA LEU A 72 -0.87 -9.46 8.33
C LEU A 72 -0.06 -8.49 7.46
N GLU A 73 -0.68 -7.93 6.41
CA GLU A 73 -0.04 -6.92 5.57
C GLU A 73 0.32 -5.67 6.36
N TYR A 74 -0.58 -5.21 7.23
CA TYR A 74 -0.33 -4.10 8.13
C TYR A 74 0.83 -4.40 9.09
N ARG A 75 0.81 -5.55 9.78
CA ARG A 75 1.88 -5.92 10.73
C ARG A 75 3.24 -5.98 10.05
N LEU A 76 3.31 -6.54 8.84
CA LEU A 76 4.55 -6.59 8.07
C LEU A 76 5.05 -5.17 7.74
N LEU A 77 4.18 -4.31 7.22
CA LEU A 77 4.55 -2.94 6.88
C LEU A 77 4.96 -2.13 8.11
N ALA A 78 4.23 -2.25 9.22
CA ALA A 78 4.52 -1.57 10.47
C ALA A 78 5.87 -2.01 11.05
N TYR A 79 6.18 -3.32 11.02
CA TYR A 79 7.46 -3.83 11.46
C TYR A 79 8.62 -3.27 10.62
N LEU A 80 8.48 -3.29 9.29
CA LEU A 80 9.46 -2.68 8.39
C LEU A 80 9.59 -1.17 8.62
N ALA A 81 8.51 -0.46 8.97
CA ALA A 81 8.54 0.97 9.27
C ALA A 81 9.25 1.32 10.57
N HIS A 82 9.11 0.49 11.60
CA HIS A 82 9.91 0.60 12.82
C HIS A 82 11.41 0.35 12.57
N HIS A 83 11.74 -0.44 11.54
CA HIS A 83 13.11 -0.75 11.12
C HIS A 83 13.46 -0.09 9.78
N LYS A 84 12.91 1.10 9.48
CA LYS A 84 13.17 1.79 8.21
C LYS A 84 14.67 1.96 7.96
N GLY A 85 15.09 1.84 6.70
CA GLY A 85 16.51 1.88 6.31
C GLY A 85 17.31 0.60 6.60
N ARG A 86 16.85 -0.26 7.52
CA ARG A 86 17.49 -1.56 7.85
C ARG A 86 16.97 -2.68 6.94
N VAL A 87 17.86 -3.59 6.57
CA VAL A 87 17.46 -4.84 5.92
C VAL A 87 16.92 -5.80 6.96
N VAL A 88 15.67 -6.22 6.80
CA VAL A 88 14.98 -7.18 7.66
C VAL A 88 14.89 -8.52 6.94
N SER A 89 15.38 -9.57 7.57
CA SER A 89 15.44 -10.90 6.94
C SER A 89 14.05 -11.54 6.83
N ARG A 90 13.91 -12.52 5.91
CA ARG A 90 12.66 -13.29 5.81
C ARG A 90 12.36 -14.03 7.11
N THR A 91 13.39 -14.64 7.71
CA THR A 91 13.27 -15.38 8.97
C THR A 91 12.76 -14.49 10.08
N GLU A 92 13.34 -13.30 10.24
CA GLU A 92 12.92 -12.31 11.23
C GLU A 92 11.47 -11.84 11.02
N LEU A 93 11.06 -11.61 9.76
CA LEU A 93 9.65 -11.28 9.46
C LEU A 93 8.71 -12.41 9.82
N ILE A 94 9.09 -13.67 9.58
CA ILE A 94 8.26 -14.82 9.92
C ILE A 94 8.14 -14.94 11.44
N GLU A 95 9.25 -14.89 12.16
CA GLU A 95 9.29 -14.96 13.63
C GLU A 95 8.45 -13.86 14.28
N HIS A 96 8.47 -12.64 13.72
CA HIS A 96 7.69 -11.53 14.26
C HIS A 96 6.20 -11.58 13.91
N LEU A 97 5.82 -12.11 12.74
CA LEU A 97 4.43 -12.14 12.30
C LEU A 97 3.62 -13.30 12.86
N TYR A 98 4.30 -14.41 13.16
CA TYR A 98 3.70 -15.62 13.68
C TYR A 98 4.18 -15.86 15.10
N ASP A 99 3.37 -15.38 16.05
CA ASP A 99 3.47 -15.80 17.44
C ASP A 99 2.89 -17.22 17.48
N GLN A 100 3.79 -18.20 17.65
CA GLN A 100 3.61 -19.66 17.81
C GLN A 100 2.21 -20.25 17.48
N ASP A 101 2.15 -21.16 16.50
CA ASP A 101 1.02 -22.05 16.13
C ASP A 101 0.16 -21.73 14.88
N PHE A 102 0.70 -21.01 13.88
CA PHE A 102 0.10 -21.03 12.53
C PHE A 102 1.02 -21.64 11.48
N ASP A 103 0.42 -22.53 10.68
CA ASP A 103 1.09 -23.36 9.69
C ASP A 103 1.88 -22.54 8.67
N ARG A 104 3.09 -23.03 8.37
CA ARG A 104 4.15 -22.28 7.70
C ARG A 104 4.00 -22.33 6.19
N ASP A 105 3.23 -21.42 5.62
CA ASP A 105 3.38 -21.15 4.19
C ASP A 105 4.63 -20.27 3.95
N SER A 106 5.76 -20.93 3.68
CA SER A 106 7.09 -20.34 3.44
C SER A 106 7.13 -19.27 2.33
N ASN A 107 6.13 -19.25 1.44
CA ASN A 107 6.01 -18.30 0.33
C ASN A 107 5.14 -17.06 0.65
N THR A 108 4.67 -16.93 1.90
CA THR A 108 3.66 -15.91 2.23
C THR A 108 4.23 -14.49 2.26
N ILE A 109 5.48 -14.31 2.71
CA ILE A 109 6.08 -12.98 2.83
C ILE A 109 6.21 -12.29 1.47
N GLU A 110 6.62 -13.02 0.43
CA GLU A 110 6.74 -12.49 -0.94
C GLU A 110 5.38 -12.06 -1.49
N VAL A 111 4.35 -12.89 -1.26
CA VAL A 111 2.97 -12.58 -1.66
C VAL A 111 2.46 -11.33 -0.94
N PHE A 112 2.70 -11.20 0.36
CA PHE A 112 2.31 -10.02 1.13
C PHE A 112 3.05 -8.76 0.67
N VAL A 113 4.36 -8.83 0.45
CA VAL A 113 5.14 -7.70 -0.09
C VAL A 113 4.61 -7.31 -1.47
N GLY A 114 4.31 -8.27 -2.34
CA GLY A 114 3.72 -8.01 -3.66
C GLY A 114 2.34 -7.33 -3.57
N ARG A 115 1.47 -7.78 -2.65
CA ARG A 115 0.15 -7.15 -2.41
C ARG A 115 0.29 -5.75 -1.83
N ILE A 116 1.18 -5.54 -0.86
CA ILE A 116 1.43 -4.23 -0.24
C ILE A 116 1.94 -3.25 -1.31
N ARG A 117 2.96 -3.60 -2.09
CA ARG A 117 3.46 -2.74 -3.18
C ARG A 117 2.36 -2.31 -4.13
N ARG A 118 1.51 -3.26 -4.55
CA ARG A 118 0.36 -2.98 -5.44
C ARG A 118 -0.66 -2.03 -4.79
N LYS A 119 -0.93 -2.19 -3.49
CA LYS A 119 -1.91 -1.39 -2.75
C LYS A 119 -1.39 0.00 -2.39
N LEU A 120 -0.09 0.13 -2.07
CA LEU A 120 0.51 1.42 -1.74
C LEU A 120 0.67 2.30 -2.98
N GLY A 121 0.93 1.71 -4.15
CA GLY A 121 1.14 2.47 -5.39
C GLY A 121 2.41 3.32 -5.40
N VAL A 122 3.30 3.13 -4.42
CA VAL A 122 4.61 3.77 -4.30
C VAL A 122 5.67 2.71 -4.03
N ASN A 123 6.89 2.95 -4.51
CA ASN A 123 8.03 2.08 -4.27
C ASN A 123 8.58 2.29 -2.86
N ALA A 124 7.88 1.78 -1.84
CA ALA A 124 8.28 1.91 -0.44
C ALA A 124 9.17 0.78 0.09
N ILE A 125 8.95 -0.44 -0.43
CA ILE A 125 9.66 -1.65 0.03
C ILE A 125 10.61 -2.10 -1.08
N GLU A 126 11.89 -2.23 -0.76
CA GLU A 126 12.92 -2.82 -1.62
C GLU A 126 13.14 -4.29 -1.28
N THR A 127 13.46 -5.09 -2.29
CA THR A 127 13.91 -6.48 -2.12
C THR A 127 15.42 -6.51 -2.17
N MET A 128 16.05 -6.91 -1.07
CA MET A 128 17.49 -7.16 -0.98
C MET A 128 17.72 -8.64 -1.28
N ARG A 129 18.09 -8.98 -2.52
CA ARG A 129 18.22 -10.37 -2.97
C ARG A 129 19.11 -11.19 -2.03
N GLY A 130 18.62 -12.33 -1.57
CA GLY A 130 19.33 -13.21 -0.62
C GLY A 130 19.35 -12.72 0.83
N LEU A 131 18.90 -11.50 1.12
CA LEU A 131 18.99 -10.90 2.46
C LEU A 131 17.62 -10.62 3.09
N GLY A 132 16.65 -10.13 2.32
CA GLY A 132 15.31 -9.84 2.82
C GLY A 132 14.70 -8.58 2.21
N TYR A 133 14.09 -7.75 3.05
CA TYR A 133 13.36 -6.56 2.63
C TYR A 133 13.78 -5.33 3.42
N ARG A 134 13.72 -4.17 2.79
CA ARG A 134 14.03 -2.88 3.41
C ARG A 134 12.93 -1.89 3.09
N LEU A 135 12.47 -1.13 4.08
CA LEU A 135 11.64 0.04 3.81
C LEU A 135 12.55 1.24 3.55
N LEU A 136 12.31 1.94 2.44
CA LEU A 136 13.04 3.15 2.09
C LEU A 136 12.72 4.28 3.08
N GLU A 137 13.73 5.07 3.44
CA GLU A 137 13.56 6.22 4.33
C GLU A 137 12.86 7.40 3.62
N ASN A 138 12.95 7.43 2.29
CA ASN A 138 12.23 8.35 1.43
C ASN A 138 11.88 7.62 0.12
N PRO A 139 10.67 7.05 0.00
CA PRO A 139 10.23 6.49 -1.27
C PRO A 139 9.91 7.64 -2.21
N ALA A 140 10.94 8.10 -2.92
CA ALA A 140 10.78 9.06 -3.99
C ALA A 140 9.79 8.49 -5.02
N SER A 141 8.90 9.33 -5.53
CA SER A 141 8.17 9.08 -6.76
C SER A 141 9.19 8.63 -7.81
N THR A 142 9.01 7.42 -8.33
CA THR A 142 9.87 6.82 -9.36
C THR A 142 10.14 7.82 -10.48
N ASP A 143 11.30 8.46 -10.45
CA ASP A 143 11.97 9.06 -11.60
C ASP A 143 13.46 9.23 -11.24
N ALA A 144 14.30 8.77 -12.16
CA ALA A 144 15.76 8.88 -12.22
C ALA A 144 16.59 8.08 -11.19
N HIS A 145 16.98 6.85 -11.55
CA HIS A 145 18.28 6.25 -11.18
C HIS A 145 18.75 5.32 -12.31
N ASP A 146 18.92 5.88 -13.51
CA ASP A 146 19.72 5.25 -14.57
C ASP A 146 20.58 6.33 -15.24
N ALA A 147 21.69 6.66 -14.56
CA ALA A 147 22.86 7.36 -15.11
C ALA A 147 23.95 7.46 -14.04
N SER A 148 24.80 6.44 -13.94
CA SER A 148 26.23 6.55 -13.60
C SER A 148 26.94 5.23 -13.94
#